data_AF-A0A377ZA85-F1
#
_entry.id   AF-A0A377ZA85-F1
#
_cell.length_a   1.000
_cell.length_b   1.000
_cell.length_c   1.000
_cell.angle_alpha   90.00
_cell.angle_beta   90.00
_cell.angle_gamma   90.00
#
_symmetry.space_group_name_H-M   'P 1'
#
loop_
_entity.id
_entity.type
_entity.pdbx_description
1 polymer ?
#
loop_
_entity_poly.entity_id
_entity_poly.type
_entity_poly.pdbx_seq_one_letter_code
_entity_poly.pdbx_strand_id
1 'polypeptide(L)'
;MSWSAALGELLSQIPLEVMTTCDRIIDLARGRLGKLQESLYITLTDHCHFAIERQKKGIALRNVLLWEIKRLYPKEFALGQEARAIIAKRLGVELAEDEAGFIALHLVTAQLNSEMPEVMHVTRVMQEILQLVKYQLQLNYDEESLSYQRFVTHLKFFAQRMLTRTVGGR
;
A
#
# COMPACT_ATOMS: atom_id res chain seq x y z
N MET A 1 -20.25 -11.94 20.60
CA MET A 1 -19.11 -11.03 20.81
C MET A 1 -19.28 -9.89 19.80
N SER A 2 -19.38 -8.63 20.22
CA SER A 2 -19.55 -7.52 19.28
C SER A 2 -18.25 -7.30 18.49
N TRP A 3 -18.35 -6.84 17.24
CA TRP A 3 -17.19 -6.50 16.42
C TRP A 3 -16.23 -5.50 17.11
N SER A 4 -16.78 -4.60 17.92
CA SER A 4 -16.00 -3.67 18.74
C SER A 4 -15.16 -4.35 19.82
N ALA A 5 -15.64 -5.45 20.41
CA ALA A 5 -14.90 -6.19 21.43
C ALA A 5 -13.76 -7.00 20.82
N ALA A 6 -14.00 -7.67 19.69
CA ALA A 6 -12.98 -8.43 18.97
C ALA A 6 -11.85 -7.53 18.42
N LEU A 7 -12.21 -6.34 17.93
CA LEU A 7 -11.23 -5.34 17.49
C LEU A 7 -10.43 -4.78 18.67
N GLY A 8 -11.10 -4.49 19.80
CA GLY A 8 -10.43 -4.03 21.02
C GLY A 8 -9.45 -5.06 21.59
N GLU A 9 -9.78 -6.35 21.49
CA GLU A 9 -8.92 -7.45 21.93
C GLU A 9 -7.73 -7.70 20.99
N LEU A 10 -7.90 -7.51 19.69
CA LEU A 10 -6.80 -7.58 18.73
C LEU A 10 -5.80 -6.43 18.94
N LEU A 11 -6.31 -5.21 19.14
CA LEU A 11 -5.46 -4.04 19.39
C LEU A 11 -4.77 -4.09 20.75
N SER A 12 -5.35 -4.73 21.77
CA SER A 12 -4.74 -4.84 23.10
C SER A 12 -3.49 -5.73 23.13
N GLN A 13 -3.31 -6.58 22.11
CA GLN A 13 -2.12 -7.42 21.96
C GLN A 13 -0.96 -6.69 21.27
N ILE A 14 -1.21 -5.52 20.67
CA ILE A 14 -0.20 -4.75 19.95
C ILE A 14 0.55 -3.84 20.94
N PRO A 15 1.90 -3.89 20.98
CA PRO A 15 2.66 -3.01 21.84
C PRO A 15 2.42 -1.52 21.53
N LEU A 16 2.28 -0.70 22.56
CA LEU A 16 2.05 0.75 22.44
C LEU A 16 3.12 1.45 21.57
N GLU A 17 4.36 0.99 21.63
CA GLU A 17 5.45 1.52 20.78
C GLU A 17 5.19 1.29 19.30
N VAL A 18 4.58 0.17 18.91
CA VAL A 18 4.17 -0.11 17.53
C VAL A 18 3.03 0.82 17.14
N MET A 19 1.99 0.94 17.98
CA MET A 19 0.84 1.81 17.71
C MET A 19 1.25 3.27 17.50
N THR A 20 2.08 3.83 18.39
CA THR A 20 2.58 5.21 18.29
C THR A 20 3.55 5.40 17.11
N THR A 21 4.23 4.34 16.68
CA THR A 21 5.06 4.37 15.48
C THR A 21 4.20 4.43 14.22
N CYS A 22 3.14 3.62 14.15
CA CYS A 22 2.18 3.64 13.05
C CYS A 22 1.41 4.97 12.97
N ASP A 23 1.03 5.55 14.11
CA ASP A 23 0.39 6.88 14.16
C ASP A 23 1.25 7.95 13.47
N ARG A 24 2.55 7.99 13.81
CA ARG A 24 3.52 8.89 13.17
C ARG A 24 3.66 8.65 11.66
N ILE A 25 3.64 7.40 11.21
CA ILE A 25 3.69 7.05 9.79
C ILE A 25 2.44 7.55 9.06
N ILE A 26 1.27 7.37 9.68
CA ILE A 26 -0.02 7.79 9.11
C ILE A 26 -0.11 9.31 9.03
N ASP A 27 0.34 10.03 10.04
CA ASP A 27 0.37 11.50 10.02
C ASP A 27 1.29 12.04 8.93
N LEU A 28 2.46 11.42 8.75
CA LEU A 28 3.35 11.73 7.64
C LEU A 28 2.66 11.49 6.29
N ALA A 29 1.97 10.35 6.15
CA ALA A 29 1.26 10.00 4.94
C ALA A 29 0.10 10.97 4.65
N ARG A 30 -0.70 11.34 5.66
CA ARG A 30 -1.78 12.35 5.53
C ARG A 30 -1.24 13.70 5.06
N GLY A 31 -0.10 14.13 5.59
CA GLY A 31 0.54 15.39 5.20
C GLY A 31 0.98 15.43 3.72
N ARG A 32 1.25 14.28 3.09
CA ARG A 32 1.75 14.21 1.70
C ARG A 32 0.74 13.71 0.68
N LEU A 33 -0.16 12.82 1.09
CA LEU A 33 -1.15 12.17 0.24
C LEU A 33 -2.55 12.79 0.37
N GLY A 34 -2.78 13.61 1.39
CA GLY A 34 -4.08 14.21 1.68
C GLY A 34 -4.99 13.27 2.47
N LYS A 35 -6.28 13.25 2.11
CA LYS A 35 -7.29 12.48 2.84
C LYS A 35 -7.03 10.97 2.73
N LEU A 36 -6.97 10.29 3.87
CA LEU A 36 -6.86 8.84 4.01
C LEU A 36 -8.01 8.35 4.90
N GLN A 37 -8.56 7.16 4.61
CA GLN A 37 -9.59 6.55 5.45
C GLN A 37 -9.09 6.27 6.87
N GLU A 38 -9.95 6.43 7.87
CA GLU A 38 -9.62 6.19 9.28
C GLU A 38 -9.28 4.72 9.57
N SER A 39 -9.86 3.80 8.80
CA SER A 39 -9.56 2.36 8.84
C SER A 39 -8.09 2.04 8.54
N LEU A 40 -7.33 2.97 7.93
CA LEU A 40 -5.89 2.86 7.76
C LEU A 40 -5.17 2.64 9.08
N TYR A 41 -5.62 3.29 10.17
CA TYR A 41 -4.97 3.14 11.47
C TYR A 41 -4.96 1.69 11.92
N ILE A 42 -6.10 1.02 11.84
CA ILE A 42 -6.25 -0.37 12.24
C ILE A 42 -5.42 -1.26 11.31
N THR A 43 -5.63 -1.14 10.00
CA THR A 43 -5.04 -2.06 9.02
C THR A 43 -3.52 -1.93 8.92
N LEU A 44 -2.98 -0.71 8.98
CA LEU A 44 -1.53 -0.50 8.95
C LEU A 44 -0.87 -0.92 10.27
N THR A 45 -1.52 -0.67 11.41
CA THR A 45 -0.97 -1.07 12.71
C THR A 45 -0.89 -2.58 12.85
N ASP A 46 -1.94 -3.29 12.44
CA ASP A 46 -1.96 -4.75 12.38
C ASP A 46 -0.84 -5.29 11.47
N HIS A 47 -0.75 -4.76 10.24
CA HIS A 47 0.28 -5.13 9.28
C HIS A 47 1.71 -4.91 9.83
N CYS A 48 2.00 -3.72 10.36
CA CYS A 48 3.31 -3.41 10.90
C CYS A 48 3.66 -4.29 12.10
N HIS A 49 2.71 -4.56 12.99
CA HIS A 49 2.92 -5.46 14.11
C HIS A 49 3.34 -6.86 13.63
N PHE A 50 2.58 -7.45 12.71
CA PHE A 50 2.93 -8.76 12.16
C PHE A 50 4.22 -8.76 11.35
N ALA A 51 4.49 -7.71 10.56
CA ALA A 51 5.75 -7.56 9.83
C ALA A 51 6.95 -7.56 10.77
N ILE A 52 6.86 -6.82 11.88
CA ILE A 52 7.89 -6.77 12.92
C ILE A 52 8.10 -8.14 13.57
N GLU A 53 7.02 -8.81 13.95
CA GLU A 53 7.10 -10.13 14.58
C GLU A 53 7.68 -11.19 13.63
N ARG A 54 7.36 -11.13 12.33
CA ARG A 54 7.97 -11.99 11.31
C ARG A 54 9.46 -11.69 11.14
N GLN A 55 9.84 -10.42 11.08
CA GLN A 55 11.24 -10.02 10.91
C GLN A 55 12.10 -10.49 12.09
N LYS A 56 11.61 -10.36 13.32
CA LYS A 56 12.28 -10.89 14.53
C LYS A 56 12.47 -12.40 14.49
N LYS A 57 11.60 -13.13 13.80
CA LYS A 57 11.68 -14.58 13.58
C LYS A 57 12.52 -14.96 12.35
N GLY A 58 13.09 -13.99 11.64
CA GLY A 58 13.83 -14.21 10.40
C GLY A 58 12.98 -14.63 9.21
N ILE A 59 11.66 -14.38 9.26
CA ILE A 59 10.72 -14.74 8.19
C ILE A 59 10.58 -13.55 7.24
N ALA A 60 11.15 -13.69 6.04
CA ALA A 60 11.01 -12.70 4.98
C ALA A 60 9.80 -13.00 4.09
N LEU A 61 8.90 -12.02 3.94
CA LEU A 61 7.78 -12.10 3.01
C LEU A 61 8.15 -11.39 1.70
N ARG A 62 7.97 -12.07 0.56
CA ARG A 62 8.16 -11.45 -0.76
C ARG A 62 6.90 -10.76 -1.24
N ASN A 63 7.05 -9.56 -1.78
CA ASN A 63 6.01 -8.83 -2.47
C ASN A 63 6.14 -9.03 -3.98
N VAL A 64 5.27 -9.88 -4.53
CA VAL A 64 5.28 -10.22 -5.97
C VAL A 64 4.95 -9.05 -6.90
N LEU A 65 4.43 -7.94 -6.36
CA LEU A 65 4.08 -6.73 -7.10
C LEU A 65 5.04 -5.56 -6.78
N LEU A 66 6.18 -5.81 -6.11
CA LEU A 66 7.05 -4.74 -5.62
C LEU A 66 7.48 -3.79 -6.74
N TRP A 67 7.82 -4.33 -7.91
CA TRP A 67 8.24 -3.55 -9.06
C TRP A 67 7.11 -2.68 -9.61
N GLU A 68 5.91 -3.24 -9.73
CA GLU A 68 4.71 -2.54 -10.17
C GLU A 68 4.35 -1.43 -9.19
N ILE A 69 4.43 -1.68 -7.88
CA ILE A 69 4.12 -0.69 -6.84
C ILE A 69 5.08 0.49 -6.92
N LYS A 70 6.39 0.25 -7.06
CA LYS A 70 7.40 1.31 -7.22
C LYS A 70 7.06 2.25 -8.38
N ARG A 71 6.63 1.67 -9.50
CA ARG A 71 6.32 2.41 -10.73
C ARG A 71 4.96 3.10 -10.71
N LEU A 72 3.93 2.41 -10.23
CA LEU A 72 2.54 2.88 -10.29
C LEU A 72 2.19 3.82 -9.14
N TYR A 73 2.84 3.63 -7.98
CA TYR A 73 2.57 4.35 -6.75
C TYR A 73 3.88 4.88 -6.12
N PRO A 74 4.68 5.67 -6.85
CA PRO A 74 6.01 6.08 -6.41
C PRO A 74 5.98 6.91 -5.12
N LYS A 75 4.92 7.71 -4.90
CA LYS A 75 4.75 8.53 -3.70
C LYS A 75 4.45 7.67 -2.48
N GLU A 76 3.57 6.69 -2.64
CA GLU A 76 3.17 5.76 -1.59
C GLU A 76 4.32 4.79 -1.27
N PHE A 77 5.08 4.37 -2.27
CA PHE A 77 6.29 3.56 -2.07
C PHE A 77 7.39 4.32 -1.32
N ALA A 78 7.64 5.58 -1.68
CA ALA A 78 8.59 6.43 -0.94
C ALA A 78 8.19 6.59 0.53
N LEU A 79 6.90 6.78 0.81
CA LEU A 79 6.37 6.77 2.18
C LEU A 79 6.55 5.40 2.87
N GLY A 80 6.40 4.29 2.15
CA GLY A 80 6.71 2.95 2.65
C GLY A 80 8.17 2.79 3.06
N GLN A 81 9.11 3.35 2.28
CA GLN A 81 10.53 3.35 2.62
C GLN A 81 10.81 4.20 3.87
N GLU A 82 10.18 5.36 3.98
CA GLU A 82 10.29 6.20 5.18
C GLU A 82 9.67 5.54 6.41
N ALA A 83 8.55 4.83 6.24
CA ALA A 83 7.94 4.03 7.29
C ALA A 83 8.89 2.94 7.80
N ARG A 84 9.58 2.22 6.90
CA ARG A 84 10.64 1.27 7.29
C ARG A 84 11.75 1.95 8.09
N ALA A 85 12.21 3.12 7.66
CA ALA A 85 13.24 3.87 8.37
C ALA A 85 12.77 4.33 9.77
N ILE A 86 11.51 4.76 9.90
CA ILE A 86 10.90 5.13 11.18
C ILE A 86 10.83 3.90 12.11
N ILE A 87 10.40 2.75 11.60
CA ILE A 87 10.32 1.49 12.35
C ILE A 87 11.71 1.05 12.82
N ALA A 88 12.71 1.06 11.93
CA ALA A 88 14.08 0.73 12.28
C ALA A 88 14.61 1.64 13.39
N LYS A 89 14.39 2.96 13.28
CA LYS A 89 14.86 3.94 14.27
C LYS A 89 14.17 3.81 15.63
N ARG A 90 12.85 3.56 15.65
CA ARG A 90 12.05 3.57 16.89
C ARG A 90 12.04 2.23 17.60
N LEU A 91 12.06 1.14 16.84
CA LEU A 91 11.81 -0.21 17.34
C LEU A 91 13.02 -1.14 17.17
N GLY A 92 14.10 -0.68 16.52
CA GLY A 92 15.31 -1.47 16.31
C GLY A 92 15.14 -2.63 15.34
N VAL A 93 14.11 -2.59 14.48
CA VAL A 93 13.79 -3.68 13.54
C VAL A 93 13.91 -3.19 12.10
N GLU A 94 14.86 -3.74 11.38
CA GLU A 94 15.05 -3.46 9.95
C GLU A 94 14.17 -4.38 9.11
N LEU A 95 13.02 -3.87 8.67
CA LEU A 95 12.13 -4.59 7.76
C LEU A 95 12.73 -4.68 6.35
N ALA A 96 12.43 -5.74 5.61
CA ALA A 96 12.81 -5.88 4.19
C ALA A 96 12.13 -4.83 3.29
N GLU A 97 12.67 -4.60 2.08
CA GLU A 97 12.09 -3.64 1.12
C GLU A 97 10.67 -4.03 0.69
N ASP A 98 10.37 -5.31 0.63
CA ASP A 98 9.03 -5.83 0.35
C ASP A 98 7.95 -5.23 1.26
N GLU A 99 8.28 -4.94 2.52
CA GLU A 99 7.37 -4.31 3.48
C GLU A 99 7.07 -2.85 3.13
N ALA A 100 7.97 -2.12 2.46
CA ALA A 100 7.63 -0.81 1.88
C ALA A 100 6.56 -0.94 0.79
N GLY A 101 6.60 -2.02 0.00
CA GLY A 101 5.58 -2.33 -0.99
C GLY A 101 4.22 -2.62 -0.34
N PHE A 102 4.19 -3.39 0.75
CA PHE A 102 2.94 -3.67 1.48
C PHE A 102 2.38 -2.43 2.18
N ILE A 103 3.24 -1.61 2.81
CA ILE A 103 2.83 -0.33 3.39
C ILE A 103 2.24 0.59 2.32
N ALA A 104 2.88 0.69 1.15
CA ALA A 104 2.37 1.49 0.03
C ALA A 104 0.97 1.02 -0.41
N LEU A 105 0.74 -0.29 -0.47
CA LEU A 105 -0.55 -0.88 -0.78
C LEU A 105 -1.63 -0.53 0.26
N HIS A 106 -1.31 -0.52 1.56
CA HIS A 106 -2.23 -0.02 2.60
C HIS A 106 -2.58 1.46 2.40
N LEU A 107 -1.60 2.30 2.05
CA LEU A 107 -1.83 3.72 1.77
C LEU A 107 -2.74 3.93 0.56
N VAL A 108 -2.50 3.21 -0.54
CA VAL A 108 -3.36 3.26 -1.74
C VAL A 108 -4.77 2.81 -1.40
N THR A 109 -4.93 1.72 -0.63
CA THR A 109 -6.24 1.23 -0.16
C THR A 109 -7.00 2.31 0.58
N ALA A 110 -6.33 3.01 1.48
CA ALA A 110 -6.92 4.10 2.26
C ALA A 110 -7.22 5.36 1.43
N GLN A 111 -6.47 5.66 0.38
CA GLN A 111 -6.80 6.76 -0.54
C GLN A 111 -8.04 6.44 -1.39
N LEU A 112 -8.17 5.18 -1.81
CA LEU A 112 -9.21 4.76 -2.75
C LEU A 112 -10.52 4.38 -2.07
N ASN A 113 -10.54 4.29 -0.74
CA ASN A 113 -11.70 3.79 0.01
C ASN A 113 -12.21 2.45 -0.55
N SER A 114 -11.28 1.53 -0.74
CA SER A 114 -11.47 0.23 -1.38
C SER A 114 -10.85 -0.86 -0.50
N GLU A 115 -10.99 -2.13 -0.87
CA GLU A 115 -10.39 -3.24 -0.14
C GLU A 115 -9.02 -3.64 -0.72
N MET A 116 -8.17 -4.25 0.11
CA MET A 116 -6.82 -4.61 -0.34
C MET A 116 -6.81 -5.56 -1.56
N PRO A 117 -7.66 -6.61 -1.62
CA PRO A 117 -7.72 -7.50 -2.79
C PRO A 117 -8.08 -6.76 -4.09
N GLU A 118 -8.97 -5.76 -4.00
CA GLU A 118 -9.39 -4.94 -5.14
C GLU A 118 -8.23 -4.08 -5.66
N VAL A 119 -7.49 -3.41 -4.78
CA VAL A 119 -6.31 -2.62 -5.14
C VAL A 119 -5.22 -3.49 -5.77
N MET A 120 -4.99 -4.69 -5.23
CA MET A 120 -4.03 -5.63 -5.83
C MET A 120 -4.49 -6.08 -7.22
N HIS A 121 -5.79 -6.34 -7.41
CA HIS A 121 -6.35 -6.68 -8.72
C HIS A 121 -6.18 -5.53 -9.73
N VAL A 122 -6.52 -4.29 -9.33
CA VAL A 122 -6.29 -3.09 -10.16
C VAL A 122 -4.83 -2.96 -10.55
N THR A 123 -3.92 -3.13 -9.60
CA THR A 123 -2.47 -3.02 -9.84
C THR A 123 -2.01 -4.03 -10.89
N ARG A 124 -2.52 -5.27 -10.85
CA ARG A 124 -2.27 -6.30 -11.88
C ARG A 124 -2.85 -5.93 -13.24
N VAL A 125 -4.11 -5.50 -13.30
CA VAL A 125 -4.75 -5.09 -14.56
C VAL A 125 -4.01 -3.91 -15.19
N MET A 126 -3.57 -2.93 -14.38
CA MET A 126 -2.76 -1.81 -14.86
C MET A 126 -1.42 -2.28 -15.43
N GLN A 127 -0.76 -3.23 -14.77
CA GLN A 127 0.48 -3.84 -15.27
C GLN A 127 0.26 -4.52 -16.63
N GLU A 128 -0.79 -5.34 -16.76
CA GLU A 128 -1.12 -6.04 -18.00
C GLU A 128 -1.38 -5.07 -19.15
N ILE A 129 -2.14 -4.00 -18.91
CA ILE A 129 -2.41 -2.96 -19.92
C ILE A 129 -1.13 -2.22 -20.31
N LEU A 130 -0.29 -1.84 -19.33
CA LEU A 130 0.99 -1.19 -19.61
C LEU A 130 1.91 -2.07 -20.45
N GLN A 131 1.96 -3.38 -20.16
CA GLN A 131 2.72 -4.34 -20.94
C GLN A 131 2.18 -4.46 -22.36
N LEU A 132 0.86 -4.61 -22.53
CA LEU A 132 0.22 -4.70 -23.83
C LEU A 132 0.53 -3.47 -24.69
N VAL A 133 0.35 -2.26 -24.15
CA VAL A 133 0.64 -1.01 -24.85
C VAL A 133 2.12 -0.90 -25.22
N LYS A 134 3.03 -1.32 -24.31
CA LYS A 134 4.47 -1.36 -24.56
C LYS A 134 4.80 -2.23 -25.79
N TYR A 135 4.28 -3.45 -25.82
CA TYR A 135 4.57 -4.42 -26.89
C TYR A 135 3.90 -4.05 -28.21
N GLN A 136 2.62 -3.69 -28.19
CA GLN A 136 1.85 -3.41 -29.40
C GLN A 136 2.37 -2.16 -30.14
N LEU A 137 2.85 -1.16 -29.39
CA LEU A 137 3.37 0.09 -29.95
C LEU A 137 4.90 0.15 -30.03
N GLN A 138 5.59 -0.93 -29.66
CA GLN A 138 7.07 -1.03 -29.60
C GLN A 138 7.73 0.17 -28.91
N LEU A 139 7.14 0.64 -27.81
CA LEU A 139 7.63 1.79 -27.07
C LEU A 139 8.42 1.37 -25.83
N ASN A 140 9.28 2.27 -25.36
CA ASN A 140 9.82 2.22 -24.00
C ASN A 140 9.26 3.41 -23.22
N TYR A 141 8.78 3.15 -22.01
CA TYR A 141 8.26 4.21 -21.16
C TYR A 141 9.42 5.03 -20.59
N ASP A 142 9.34 6.34 -20.78
CA ASP A 142 10.04 7.29 -19.93
C ASP A 142 9.15 7.58 -18.72
N GLU A 143 9.47 6.96 -17.58
CA GLU A 143 8.66 7.02 -16.36
C GLU A 143 8.65 8.41 -15.71
N GLU A 144 9.61 9.26 -16.06
CA GLU A 144 9.70 10.64 -15.59
C GLU A 144 8.90 11.60 -16.47
N SER A 145 8.52 11.18 -17.68
CA SER A 145 7.76 12.02 -18.60
C SER A 145 6.34 12.32 -18.11
N LEU A 146 5.89 13.56 -18.33
CA LEU A 146 4.51 13.97 -18.06
C LEU A 146 3.47 13.11 -18.81
N SER A 147 3.81 12.66 -20.02
CA SER A 147 2.93 11.81 -20.83
C SER A 147 2.71 10.45 -20.18
N TYR A 148 3.77 9.82 -19.67
CA TYR A 148 3.66 8.57 -18.94
C TYR A 148 2.87 8.72 -17.65
N GLN A 149 3.18 9.75 -16.85
CA GLN A 149 2.48 10.03 -15.59
C GLN A 149 0.98 10.27 -15.80
N ARG A 150 0.60 11.02 -16.85
CA ARG A 150 -0.80 11.18 -17.25
C ARG A 150 -1.42 9.84 -17.65
N PHE A 151 -0.73 9.05 -18.46
CA PHE A 151 -1.25 7.74 -18.89
C PHE A 151 -1.52 6.82 -17.70
N VAL A 152 -0.57 6.68 -16.76
CA VAL A 152 -0.74 5.89 -15.54
C VAL A 152 -1.89 6.42 -14.69
N THR A 153 -2.02 7.74 -14.55
CA THR A 153 -3.12 8.36 -13.80
C THR A 153 -4.47 8.02 -14.41
N HIS A 154 -4.64 8.18 -15.72
CA HIS A 154 -5.88 7.84 -16.41
C HIS A 154 -6.17 6.33 -16.36
N LEU A 155 -5.14 5.49 -16.46
CA LEU A 155 -5.25 4.05 -16.36
C LEU A 155 -5.69 3.62 -14.95
N LYS A 156 -5.16 4.26 -13.90
CA LYS A 156 -5.58 4.06 -12.50
C LYS A 156 -7.08 4.35 -12.34
N PHE A 157 -7.56 5.49 -12.82
CA PHE A 157 -8.99 5.83 -12.79
C PHE A 157 -9.85 4.92 -13.67
N PHE A 158 -9.32 4.41 -14.78
CA PHE A 158 -10.02 3.42 -15.60
C PHE A 158 -10.19 2.10 -14.85
N ALA A 159 -9.10 1.53 -14.32
CA ALA A 159 -9.12 0.26 -13.59
C ALA A 159 -10.01 0.34 -12.34
N GLN A 160 -9.98 1.46 -11.62
CA GLN A 160 -10.90 1.71 -10.49
C GLN A 160 -12.37 1.70 -10.90
N ARG A 161 -12.72 2.35 -12.03
CA ARG A 161 -14.10 2.36 -12.52
C ARG A 161 -14.58 0.99 -13.00
N MET A 162 -13.68 0.14 -13.48
CA MET A 162 -14.05 -1.24 -13.82
C MET A 162 -14.50 -2.01 -12.59
N LEU A 163 -13.79 -1.87 -11.47
CA LEU A 163 -14.17 -2.53 -10.22
C LEU A 163 -15.54 -2.06 -9.69
N THR A 164 -15.80 -0.75 -9.68
CA THR A 164 -17.06 -0.22 -9.17
C THR A 164 -18.28 -0.62 -10.02
N ARG A 165 -18.08 -0.90 -11.32
CA ARG A 165 -19.15 -1.37 -12.21
C ARG A 165 -19.44 -2.87 -12.07
N THR A 166 -18.48 -3.68 -11.67
CA THR A 166 -18.68 -5.12 -11.47
C THR A 166 -19.44 -5.43 -10.18
N VAL A 167 -19.33 -4.58 -9.16
CA VAL A 167 -20.06 -4.73 -7.87
C VAL A 167 -21.45 -4.07 -7.89
N GLY A 168 -21.71 -3.14 -8.81
CA GLY A 168 -23.03 -2.50 -9.00
C GLY A 168 -23.95 -3.20 -10.02
N GLY A 169 -23.53 -4.37 -10.54
CA GLY A 169 -24.23 -5.11 -11.57
C GLY A 169 -24.72 -6.46 -11.09
N ARG A 170 -25.83 -6.45 -10.34
CA ARG A 170 -26.61 -7.55 -9.72
C ARG A 170 -26.32 -7.82 -8.25
#